data_AF-A0AAX2CPR5-F1
#
_entry.id   AF-A0AAX2CPR5-F1
#
_cell.length_a   1.000
_cell.length_b   1.000
_cell.length_c   1.000
_cell.angle_alpha   90.00
_cell.angle_beta   90.00
_cell.angle_gamma   90.00
#
_symmetry.space_group_name_H-M   'P 1'
#
loop_
_entity.id
_entity.type
_entity.pdbx_description
1 polymer ?
#
loop_
_entity_poly.entity_id
_entity_poly.type
_entity_poly.pdbx_seq_one_letter_code
_entity_poly.pdbx_strand_id
1 'polypeptide(L)'
;MGAYDTPTRECPYCKSYMEADWVDVGVGMVQCGPYHCYECGASEIGPELSDWYYKDREGETIYLDGWYPVLKLNHPFSEMELETGYYDPSKNKVSPYANTVNGVLVDHVTAKAAYNLGLLDKKGVN
;
A
#
# COMPACT_ATOMS: atom_id res chain seq x y z
N MET A 1 -2.43 -19.52 10.31
CA MET A 1 -3.33 -18.79 9.42
C MET A 1 -3.89 -19.77 8.40
N GLY A 2 -5.21 -19.80 8.24
CA GLY A 2 -5.91 -20.51 7.18
C GLY A 2 -6.00 -19.69 5.90
N ALA A 3 -6.39 -20.32 4.80
CA ALA A 3 -6.49 -19.68 3.49
C ALA A 3 -7.51 -18.52 3.43
N TYR A 4 -8.46 -18.46 4.37
CA TYR A 4 -9.52 -17.45 4.40
C TYR A 4 -9.37 -16.42 5.52
N ASP A 5 -8.21 -16.37 6.17
CA ASP A 5 -7.95 -15.38 7.21
C ASP A 5 -7.64 -14.01 6.57
N THR A 6 -8.08 -12.94 7.23
CA THR A 6 -7.72 -11.55 6.89
C THR A 6 -6.79 -11.01 7.97
N PRO A 7 -5.49 -11.35 7.93
CA PRO A 7 -4.58 -11.04 9.01
C PRO A 7 -4.40 -9.52 9.19
N THR A 8 -4.37 -9.08 10.43
CA THR A 8 -3.97 -7.73 10.80
C THR A 8 -2.45 -7.65 10.93
N ARG A 9 -1.88 -6.45 10.78
CA ARG A 9 -0.46 -6.17 11.06
C ARG A 9 -0.30 -5.12 12.15
N GLU A 10 0.86 -5.12 12.81
CA GLU A 10 1.20 -4.08 13.77
C GLU A 10 1.81 -2.87 13.04
N CYS A 11 1.38 -1.67 13.41
CA CYS A 11 1.89 -0.44 12.84
C CYS A 11 3.37 -0.24 13.22
N PRO A 12 4.28 -0.03 12.26
CA PRO A 12 5.69 0.18 12.57
C PRO A 12 5.92 1.45 13.41
N TYR A 13 5.05 2.45 13.28
CA TYR A 13 5.15 3.73 13.99
C TYR A 13 4.51 3.72 15.38
N CYS A 14 3.20 3.47 15.47
CA CYS A 14 2.44 3.63 16.72
C CYS A 14 2.08 2.32 17.42
N LYS A 15 2.44 1.17 16.84
CA LYS A 15 2.21 -0.18 17.41
C LYS A 15 0.74 -0.59 17.57
N SER A 16 -0.20 0.20 17.04
CA SER A 16 -1.60 -0.23 16.93
C SER A 16 -1.77 -1.30 15.84
N TYR A 17 -2.94 -1.94 15.81
CA TYR A 17 -3.29 -2.84 14.71
C TYR A 17 -3.68 -2.07 13.45
N MET A 18 -3.30 -2.63 12.31
CA MET A 18 -3.58 -2.17 10.95
C MET A 18 -4.39 -3.22 10.22
N GLU A 19 -5.28 -2.76 9.35
CA GLU A 19 -6.06 -3.60 8.46
C GLU A 19 -5.75 -3.25 7.00
N ALA A 20 -6.03 -4.20 6.12
CA ALA A 20 -5.97 -4.02 4.67
C ALA A 20 -7.28 -4.50 4.05
N ASP A 21 -7.52 -4.13 2.80
CA ASP A 21 -8.60 -4.71 2.02
C ASP A 21 -8.24 -6.14 1.58
N TRP A 22 -9.21 -7.05 1.63
CA TRP A 22 -9.03 -8.44 1.22
C TRP A 22 -10.13 -8.86 0.23
N VAL A 23 -9.74 -9.66 -0.77
CA VAL A 23 -10.64 -10.25 -1.75
C VAL A 23 -10.46 -11.77 -1.79
N ASP A 24 -11.57 -12.49 -1.82
CA ASP A 24 -11.55 -13.95 -2.06
C ASP A 24 -11.30 -14.22 -3.55
N VAL A 25 -10.25 -14.98 -3.85
CA VAL A 25 -9.89 -15.39 -5.22
C VAL A 25 -10.27 -16.85 -5.54
N GLY A 26 -11.12 -17.47 -4.70
CA GLY A 26 -11.62 -18.84 -4.86
C GLY A 26 -10.69 -19.93 -4.31
N VAL A 27 -9.48 -19.55 -3.89
CA VAL A 27 -8.51 -20.42 -3.20
C VAL A 27 -8.00 -19.79 -1.89
N GLY A 28 -8.54 -18.63 -1.51
CA GLY A 28 -8.18 -17.91 -0.30
C GLY A 28 -8.36 -16.39 -0.40
N MET A 29 -8.22 -15.71 0.72
CA MET A 29 -8.22 -14.25 0.81
C MET A 29 -6.86 -13.71 0.40
N VAL A 30 -6.86 -12.75 -0.52
CA VAL A 30 -5.66 -12.04 -1.00
C VAL A 30 -5.82 -10.55 -0.70
N GLN A 31 -4.74 -9.93 -0.25
CA GLN A 31 -4.69 -8.50 -0.01
C GLN A 31 -4.89 -7.74 -1.33
N CYS A 32 -5.85 -6.83 -1.37
CA CYS A 32 -6.16 -6.01 -2.55
C CYS A 32 -6.06 -4.50 -2.31
N GLY A 33 -5.72 -4.09 -1.09
CA GLY A 33 -5.43 -2.70 -0.72
C GLY A 33 -4.25 -2.63 0.27
N PRO A 34 -3.63 -1.46 0.46
CA PRO A 34 -2.51 -1.30 1.38
C PRO A 34 -2.95 -1.49 2.83
N TYR A 35 -2.06 -1.99 3.70
CA TYR A 35 -2.31 -1.88 5.14
C TYR A 35 -2.40 -0.42 5.56
N HIS A 36 -3.40 -0.10 6.36
CA HIS A 36 -3.61 1.23 6.90
C HIS A 36 -3.82 1.22 8.41
N CYS A 37 -3.22 2.22 9.08
CA CYS A 37 -3.34 2.45 10.50
C CYS A 37 -4.31 3.60 10.76
N TYR A 38 -5.49 3.30 11.29
CA TYR A 38 -6.49 4.33 11.60
C TYR A 38 -6.10 5.24 12.77
N GLU A 39 -5.15 4.84 13.63
CA GLU A 39 -4.68 5.65 14.76
C GLU A 39 -3.72 6.78 14.33
N CYS A 40 -2.64 6.46 13.60
CA CYS A 40 -1.65 7.45 13.18
C CYS A 40 -1.72 7.85 11.70
N GLY A 41 -2.51 7.16 10.87
CA GLY A 41 -2.62 7.43 9.44
C GLY A 41 -1.50 6.82 8.57
N ALA A 42 -0.61 6.00 9.14
CA ALA A 42 0.42 5.30 8.36
C ALA A 42 -0.24 4.36 7.33
N SER A 43 0.28 4.35 6.11
CA SER A 43 -0.24 3.55 5.01
C SER A 43 0.91 2.82 4.33
N GLU A 44 0.71 1.54 4.01
CA GLU A 44 1.70 0.73 3.29
C GLU A 44 1.99 1.35 1.92
N ILE A 45 3.27 1.40 1.57
CA ILE A 45 3.73 1.80 0.25
C ILE A 45 3.35 0.67 -0.71
N GLY A 46 2.59 0.99 -1.74
CA GLY A 46 2.14 0.03 -2.73
C GLY A 46 3.19 -0.25 -3.81
N PRO A 47 2.76 -0.75 -4.99
CA PRO A 47 3.66 -1.08 -6.10
C PRO A 47 4.39 0.15 -6.68
N GLU A 48 4.08 1.37 -6.25
CA GLU A 48 4.85 2.56 -6.63
C GLU A 48 6.33 2.43 -6.28
N LEU A 49 6.69 1.67 -5.22
CA LEU A 49 8.11 1.41 -4.92
C LEU A 49 8.79 0.71 -6.10
N SER A 50 8.07 -0.15 -6.81
CA SER A 50 8.54 -0.81 -8.01
C SER A 50 8.81 0.16 -9.16
N ASP A 51 7.98 1.19 -9.31
CA ASP A 51 8.19 2.25 -10.28
C ASP A 51 9.44 3.09 -9.99
N TRP A 52 9.91 3.07 -8.74
CA TRP A 52 11.11 3.76 -8.30
C TRP A 52 12.38 2.93 -8.37
N TYR A 53 12.36 1.67 -8.79
CA TYR A 53 13.62 0.93 -9.00
C TYR A 53 14.33 1.35 -10.28
N TYR A 54 15.66 1.25 -10.29
CA TYR A 54 16.44 1.39 -11.53
C TYR A 54 16.00 0.35 -12.55
N LYS A 55 15.78 0.81 -13.79
CA LYS A 55 15.49 -0.03 -14.94
C LYS A 55 16.54 0.18 -16.03
N ASP A 56 16.86 -0.87 -16.79
CA ASP A 56 17.76 -0.79 -17.93
C ASP A 56 17.09 -0.16 -19.16
N ARG A 57 17.76 -0.20 -20.32
CA ARG A 57 17.24 0.39 -21.56
C ARG A 57 16.06 -0.39 -22.12
N GLU A 58 15.95 -1.66 -21.74
CA GLU A 58 14.97 -2.63 -22.15
C GLU A 58 13.73 -2.60 -21.22
N GLY A 59 13.84 -1.93 -20.06
CA GLY A 59 12.76 -1.72 -19.10
C GLY A 59 12.75 -2.71 -17.93
N GLU A 60 13.76 -3.57 -17.84
CA GLU A 60 13.90 -4.57 -16.79
C GLU A 60 14.52 -3.96 -15.53
N THR A 61 14.03 -4.36 -14.36
CA THR A 61 14.56 -3.89 -13.07
C THR A 61 16.00 -4.38 -12.89
N ILE A 62 16.92 -3.44 -12.68
CA ILE A 62 18.33 -3.75 -12.47
C ILE A 62 18.59 -4.03 -10.99
N TYR A 63 19.20 -5.19 -10.73
CA TYR A 63 19.81 -5.53 -9.45
C TYR A 63 21.32 -5.31 -9.61
N LEU A 64 21.91 -4.40 -8.83
CA LEU A 64 23.36 -4.21 -8.83
C LEU A 64 24.04 -5.39 -8.12
N ASP A 65 25.34 -5.59 -8.38
CA ASP A 65 26.12 -6.69 -7.81
C ASP A 65 25.94 -6.76 -6.28
N GLY A 66 25.25 -7.82 -5.84
CA GLY A 66 24.69 -7.93 -4.50
C GLY A 66 23.26 -8.48 -4.45
N TRP A 67 22.56 -8.58 -5.59
CA TRP A 67 21.16 -9.07 -5.70
C TRP A 67 20.11 -8.19 -5.02
N TYR A 68 20.49 -7.00 -4.55
CA TYR A 68 19.54 -6.09 -3.90
C TYR A 68 18.96 -5.11 -4.92
N PRO A 69 17.63 -4.91 -4.92
CA PRO A 69 17.02 -3.88 -5.76
C PRO A 69 17.48 -2.50 -5.29
N VAL A 70 17.72 -1.59 -6.23
CA VAL A 70 18.19 -0.23 -5.95
C VAL A 70 17.21 0.81 -6.49
N LEU A 71 16.93 1.84 -5.69
CA LEU A 71 16.03 2.94 -6.03
C LEU A 71 16.71 3.95 -6.94
N LYS A 72 15.96 4.52 -7.90
CA LYS A 72 16.36 5.62 -8.77
C LYS A 72 16.93 6.79 -7.98
N LEU A 73 17.90 7.48 -8.57
CA LEU A 73 18.48 8.70 -8.00
C LEU A 73 17.37 9.74 -7.73
N ASN A 74 17.37 10.31 -6.53
CA ASN A 74 16.39 11.30 -6.04
C ASN A 74 14.96 10.78 -5.82
N HIS A 75 14.78 9.52 -5.38
CA HIS A 75 13.47 9.06 -4.91
C HIS A 75 12.93 9.93 -3.73
N PRO A 76 11.61 10.09 -3.59
CA PRO A 76 11.03 10.99 -2.57
C PRO A 76 10.91 10.37 -1.17
N PHE A 77 11.21 9.07 -1.02
CA PHE A 77 11.09 8.35 0.25
C PHE A 77 12.22 8.67 1.23
N SER A 78 11.90 8.78 2.52
CA SER A 78 12.90 8.86 3.59
C SER A 78 13.45 7.47 3.94
N GLU A 79 14.59 7.42 4.64
CA GLU A 79 15.17 6.16 5.12
C GLU A 79 14.18 5.34 5.95
N MET A 80 13.42 6.00 6.84
CA MET A 80 12.39 5.35 7.67
C MET A 80 11.23 4.77 6.84
N GLU A 81 10.79 5.46 5.79
CA GLU A 81 9.74 4.95 4.89
C GLU A 81 10.22 3.72 4.12
N LEU A 82 11.50 3.70 3.73
CA LEU A 82 12.11 2.54 3.06
C LEU A 82 12.34 1.36 4.00
N GLU A 83 12.78 1.63 5.24
CA GLU A 83 13.01 0.59 6.25
C GLU A 83 11.70 -0.07 6.67
N THR A 84 10.64 0.72 6.84
CA THR A 84 9.35 0.20 7.30
C THR A 84 8.49 -0.33 6.15
N GLY A 85 8.60 0.25 4.96
CA GLY A 85 7.67 0.00 3.84
C GLY A 85 6.35 0.77 3.95
N TYR A 86 6.28 1.79 4.81
CA TYR A 86 5.07 2.59 5.05
C TYR A 86 5.38 4.07 4.85
N TYR A 87 4.38 4.84 4.40
CA TYR A 87 4.45 6.29 4.38
C TYR A 87 4.57 6.86 5.79
N ASP A 88 5.38 7.91 5.92
CA ASP A 88 5.52 8.64 7.18
C ASP A 88 4.18 9.28 7.52
N PRO A 89 3.56 8.93 8.67
CA PRO A 89 2.25 9.45 9.04
C PRO A 89 2.23 10.98 9.20
N SER A 90 3.37 11.62 9.51
CA SER A 90 3.46 13.08 9.60
C SER A 90 3.25 13.78 8.25
N LYS A 91 3.45 13.08 7.12
CA LYS A 91 3.22 13.62 5.78
C LYS A 91 1.75 13.60 5.37
N ASN A 92 0.86 13.01 6.17
CA ASN A 92 -0.57 12.81 5.87
C ASN A 92 -0.79 12.22 4.46
N LYS A 93 0.14 11.37 4.01
CA LYS A 93 0.07 10.75 2.69
C LYS A 93 -0.62 9.40 2.79
N VAL A 94 -1.78 9.30 2.15
CA VAL A 94 -2.48 8.03 1.94
C VAL A 94 -1.99 7.40 0.64
N SER A 95 -1.78 6.08 0.65
CA SER A 95 -1.40 5.36 -0.56
C SER A 95 -2.40 5.60 -1.69
N PRO A 96 -1.94 5.83 -2.93
CA PRO A 96 -2.85 6.05 -4.07
C PRO A 96 -3.75 4.84 -4.35
N TYR A 97 -3.36 3.66 -3.87
CA TYR A 97 -4.09 2.41 -4.01
C TYR A 97 -5.10 2.16 -2.87
N ALA A 98 -5.13 3.03 -1.85
CA ALA A 98 -6.08 2.91 -0.75
C ALA A 98 -7.48 3.39 -1.15
N ASN A 99 -8.50 2.76 -0.57
CA ASN A 99 -9.90 3.11 -0.82
C ASN A 99 -10.26 4.47 -0.21
N THR A 100 -10.77 5.38 -1.04
CA THR A 100 -11.20 6.71 -0.62
C THR A 100 -12.59 7.04 -1.17
N VAL A 101 -13.34 7.85 -0.41
CA VAL A 101 -14.61 8.46 -0.83
C VAL A 101 -14.49 9.96 -0.62
N ASN A 102 -14.62 10.75 -1.68
CA ASN A 102 -14.40 12.21 -1.65
C ASN A 102 -13.02 12.59 -1.07
N GLY A 103 -11.98 11.82 -1.38
CA GLY A 103 -10.62 12.05 -0.91
C GLY A 103 -10.36 11.65 0.55
N VAL A 104 -11.37 11.13 1.26
CA VAL A 104 -11.23 10.64 2.64
C VAL A 104 -11.05 9.14 2.61
N LEU A 105 -10.06 8.64 3.33
CA LEU A 105 -9.85 7.20 3.48
C LEU A 105 -11.04 6.55 4.20
N VAL A 106 -11.45 5.39 3.70
CA VAL A 106 -12.52 4.59 4.30
C VAL A 106 -12.06 3.15 4.51
N ASP A 107 -12.64 2.49 5.52
CA ASP A 107 -12.41 1.06 5.75
C ASP A 107 -13.02 0.18 4.65
N HIS A 108 -12.65 -1.10 4.64
CA HIS A 108 -13.06 -2.05 3.60
C HIS A 108 -14.58 -2.27 3.51
N VAL A 109 -15.32 -2.19 4.63
CA VAL A 109 -16.77 -2.36 4.65
C VAL A 109 -17.43 -1.13 4.02
N THR A 110 -16.99 0.05 4.42
CA THR A 110 -17.43 1.33 3.87
C THR A 110 -17.07 1.46 2.40
N ALA A 111 -15.86 1.05 2.01
CA ALA A 111 -15.39 1.04 0.63
C ALA A 111 -16.28 0.15 -0.26
N LYS A 112 -16.60 -1.07 0.20
CA LYS A 112 -17.49 -1.99 -0.52
C LYS A 112 -18.90 -1.42 -0.69
N ALA A 113 -19.44 -0.78 0.35
CA ALA A 113 -20.73 -0.11 0.27
C ALA A 113 -20.70 1.05 -0.75
N ALA A 114 -19.66 1.89 -0.71
CA ALA A 114 -19.49 2.99 -1.64
C ALA A 114 -19.30 2.52 -3.09
N TYR A 115 -18.55 1.43 -3.30
CA TYR A 115 -18.37 0.81 -4.61
C TYR A 115 -19.70 0.36 -5.22
N ASN A 116 -20.53 -0.35 -4.43
CA ASN A 116 -21.84 -0.82 -4.89
C ASN A 116 -22.80 0.34 -5.26
N LEU A 117 -22.60 1.51 -4.65
CA LEU A 117 -23.35 2.74 -4.94
C LEU A 117 -22.72 3.60 -6.05
N GLY A 118 -21.54 3.23 -6.57
CA GLY A 118 -20.81 4.02 -7.55
C GLY A 118 -20.21 5.32 -6.99
N LEU A 119 -19.96 5.38 -5.68
CA LEU A 119 -19.46 6.56 -4.95
C LEU A 119 -17.96 6.48 -4.62
N LEU A 120 -17.32 5.34 -4.87
CA LEU A 120 -15.89 5.16 -4.61
C LEU A 120 -15.06 6.00 -5.58
N ASP A 121 -14.02 6.68 -5.09
CA ASP A 121 -13.17 7.53 -5.91
C ASP A 121 -12.44 6.70 -6.99
N LYS A 122 -12.49 7.18 -8.24
CA LYS A 122 -11.74 6.55 -9.34
C LYS A 122 -10.25 6.71 -9.11
N LYS A 123 -9.51 5.60 -9.10
CA LYS A 123 -8.05 5.60 -9.17
C LYS A 123 -7.63 5.53 -10.63
N GLY A 124 -6.69 6.39 -11.03
CA GLY A 124 -6.12 6.33 -12.37
C GLY A 124 -5.33 5.04 -12.54
N VAL A 125 -5.54 4.32 -13.63
CA VAL A 125 -4.59 3.31 -14.09
C VAL A 125 -3.50 4.10 -14.82
N ASN A 126 -2.37 4.34 -14.14
CA ASN A 126 -1.20 4.89 -14.81
C ASN A 126 -0.47 3.79 -15.57
#